data_AF-A0A7X9F3V2-F1
#
_entry.id   AF-A0A7X9F3V2-F1
#
_cell.length_a   1.000
_cell.length_b   1.000
_cell.length_c   1.000
_cell.angle_alpha   90.00
_cell.angle_beta   90.00
_cell.angle_gamma   90.00
#
_symmetry.space_group_name_H-M   'P 1'
#
loop_
_entity.id
_entity.type
_entity.pdbx_description
1 polymer ?
#
loop_
_entity_poly.entity_id
_entity_poly.type
_entity_poly.pdbx_seq_one_letter_code
_entity_poly.pdbx_strand_id
1 'polypeptide(L)' 'MKIRILRLITRKSTGSPEELAMMLDISIRTAKRLIHELREEGYIIRYSRISRSYIPA' A
#
# COMPACT_ATOMS: atom_id res chain seq x y z
N MET A 1 5.98 -2.62 -10.37
CA MET A 1 4.81 -2.11 -9.63
C MET A 1 5.07 -1.93 -8.13
N LYS A 2 5.55 -2.95 -7.40
CA LYS A 2 5.83 -2.91 -5.95
C LYS A 2 6.69 -1.71 -5.48
N ILE A 3 7.72 -1.33 -6.25
CA ILE A 3 8.56 -0.16 -5.95
C ILE A 3 7.74 1.14 -5.87
N ARG A 4 6.73 1.32 -6.74
CA ARG A 4 5.87 2.52 -6.72
C ARG A 4 5.01 2.55 -5.45
N ILE A 5 4.50 1.40 -5.02
CA ILE A 5 3.75 1.26 -3.76
C ILE A 5 4.67 1.61 -2.56
N LEU A 6 5.90 1.09 -2.52
CA LEU A 6 6.87 1.42 -1.46
C LEU A 6 7.18 2.92 -1.40
N ARG A 7 7.31 3.59 -2.55
CA ARG A 7 7.47 5.06 -2.59
C ARG A 7 6.24 5.80 -2.03
N LEU A 8 5.03 5.31 -2.29
CA LEU A 8 3.81 5.90 -1.72
C LEU A 8 3.71 5.66 -0.22
N ILE A 9 4.09 4.46 0.25
CA ILE A 9 4.11 4.09 1.68
C ILE A 9 5.09 4.97 2.45
N THR A 10 6.32 5.13 1.94
CA THR A 10 7.35 5.97 2.57
C THR A 10 6.93 7.44 2.63
N ARG A 11 6.18 7.92 1.65
CA ARG A 11 5.60 9.28 1.62
C ARG A 11 4.27 9.41 2.38
N LYS A 12 3.74 8.30 2.92
CA LYS A 12 2.41 8.24 3.58
C LYS A 12 1.28 8.76 2.68
N SER A 13 1.38 8.47 1.38
CA SER A 13 0.46 8.95 0.34
C SER A 13 -0.27 7.81 -0.36
N THR A 14 -0.47 6.65 0.28
CA THR A 14 -1.20 5.56 -0.36
C THR A 14 -2.71 5.74 -0.33
N GLY A 15 -3.24 6.56 0.59
CA GLY A 15 -4.68 6.58 0.86
C GLY A 15 -5.17 5.25 1.44
N SER A 16 -6.50 5.06 1.39
CA SER A 16 -7.19 3.79 1.65
C SER A 16 -6.82 2.73 0.60
N PRO A 17 -7.11 1.44 0.85
CA PRO A 17 -6.91 0.39 -0.15
C PRO A 17 -7.61 0.66 -1.49
N GLU A 18 -8.79 1.28 -1.44
CA GLU A 18 -9.59 1.70 -2.61
C GLU A 18 -8.92 2.86 -3.36
N GLU A 19 -8.46 3.88 -2.64
CA GLU A 19 -7.73 5.02 -3.21
C GLU A 19 -6.41 4.55 -3.84
N LEU A 20 -5.67 3.65 -3.17
CA LEU A 20 -4.45 3.05 -3.71
C LEU A 20 -4.71 2.29 -5.01
N ALA A 21 -5.79 1.52 -5.06
CA ALA A 21 -6.18 0.76 -6.24
C ALA A 21 -6.51 1.70 -7.41
N MET A 22 -7.26 2.77 -7.14
CA MET A 22 -7.58 3.80 -8.13
C MET A 22 -6.33 4.54 -8.64
N MET A 23 -5.42 4.97 -7.75
CA MET A 23 -4.18 5.66 -8.12
C MET A 23 -3.23 4.83 -8.99
N LEU A 24 -3.36 3.51 -8.92
CA LEU A 24 -2.53 2.57 -9.67
C LEU A 24 -3.27 1.94 -10.86
N ASP A 25 -4.53 2.32 -11.07
CA ASP A 25 -5.42 1.75 -12.10
C ASP A 25 -5.48 0.21 -12.05
N ILE A 26 -5.72 -0.32 -10.85
CA ILE A 26 -5.83 -1.76 -10.59
C ILE A 26 -7.05 -2.08 -9.73
N SER A 27 -7.44 -3.35 -9.69
CA SER A 27 -8.48 -3.80 -8.75
C SER A 27 -8.01 -3.69 -7.29
N ILE A 28 -8.95 -3.46 -6.37
CA ILE A 28 -8.71 -3.49 -4.92
C ILE A 28 -8.11 -4.84 -4.49
N ARG A 29 -8.54 -5.94 -5.11
CA ARG A 29 -7.99 -7.28 -4.87
C ARG A 29 -6.51 -7.35 -5.23
N THR A 30 -6.12 -6.78 -6.38
CA THR A 30 -4.72 -6.71 -6.80
C THR A 30 -3.90 -5.83 -5.84
N ALA A 31 -4.43 -4.68 -5.43
CA ALA A 31 -3.75 -3.82 -4.45
C ALA A 31 -3.49 -4.55 -3.12
N LYS A 32 -4.52 -5.22 -2.58
CA LYS A 32 -4.39 -6.05 -1.36
C LYS A 32 -3.39 -7.18 -1.53
N ARG A 33 -3.40 -7.87 -2.68
CA ARG A 33 -2.42 -8.93 -3.00
C ARG A 33 -1.00 -8.38 -3.01
N LEU A 34 -0.76 -7.24 -3.66
CA LEU A 34 0.57 -6.63 -3.73
C LEU A 34 1.09 -6.20 -2.34
N ILE A 35 0.21 -5.67 -1.47
CA ILE A 35 0.57 -5.36 -0.08
C ILE A 35 0.91 -6.62 0.70
N HIS A 36 0.17 -7.71 0.50
CA HIS A 36 0.47 -9.00 1.14
C HIS A 36 1.82 -9.54 0.68
N GLU A 37 2.10 -9.55 -0.63
CA GLU A 37 3.40 -9.99 -1.16
C GLU A 37 4.56 -9.15 -0.61
N LEU A 38 4.39 -7.83 -0.45
CA LEU A 38 5.40 -6.99 0.19
C LEU A 38 5.65 -7.40 1.66
N ARG A 39 4.63 -7.84 2.39
CA ARG A 39 4.82 -8.34 3.76
C ARG A 39 5.58 -9.66 3.78
N GLU A 40 5.27 -10.56 2.84
CA GLU A 40 6.00 -11.83 2.67
C GLU A 40 7.47 -11.60 2.28
N GLU A 41 7.76 -10.53 1.53
CA GLU A 41 9.12 -10.08 1.22
C GLU A 41 9.85 -9.44 2.43
N GLY A 42 9.21 -9.37 3.60
CA GLY A 42 9.79 -8.86 4.84
C GLY A 42 9.55 -7.37 5.11
N TYR A 43 8.80 -6.67 4.25
CA TYR A 43 8.45 -5.27 4.53
C TYR A 43 7.38 -5.18 5.62
N ILE A 44 7.73 -4.59 6.76
CA ILE A 44 6.79 -4.39 7.85
C ILE A 44 5.87 -3.21 7.51
N ILE A 45 4.67 -3.50 6.99
CA ILE A 45 3.70 -2.51 6.49
C ILE A 45 2.36 -2.68 7.20
N ARG A 46 1.87 -1.62 7.85
CA ARG A 46 0.53 -1.58 8.46
C ARG A 46 -0.33 -0.48 7.88
N TYR A 47 -1.64 -0.68 7.85
CA TYR A 47 -2.58 0.39 7.53
C TYR A 47 -2.82 1.25 8.78
N SER A 48 -2.54 2.54 8.68
CA SER A 48 -2.82 3.51 9.73
C SER A 48 -4.11 4.25 9.43
N ARG A 49 -5.10 4.11 10.31
CA ARG A 49 -6.39 4.83 10.18
C ARG A 49 -6.25 6.33 10.42
N ILE A 50 -5.32 6.74 11.29
CA ILE A 50 -5.07 8.15 11.62
C ILE A 50 -4.50 8.88 10.39
N SER A 51 -3.50 8.29 9.74
CA SER A 51 -2.87 8.87 8.54
C SER A 51 -3.54 8.46 7.24
N ARG A 52 -4.62 7.68 7.28
CA ARG A 52 -5.31 7.08 6.13
C ARG A 52 -4.34 6.56 5.06
N SER A 53 -3.31 5.83 5.48
CA SER A 53 -2.25 5.36 4.59
C SER A 53 -1.62 4.10 5.14
N TYR A 54 -1.12 3.24 4.25
CA TYR A 54 -0.11 2.27 4.60
C TYR A 54 1.17 2.99 4.99
N ILE A 55 1.77 2.56 6.10
CA ILE A 55 3.01 3.11 6.66
C ILE A 55 3.96 1.96 7.03
N PRO A 56 5.28 2.22 7.04
CA PRO A 56 6.23 1.32 7.68
C PRO A 56 5.86 1.18 9.16
N ALA A 57 5.87 -0.05 9.68
CA ALA A 57 5.56 -0.37 11.07
C ALA A 57 6.82 -0.78 11.82
#